data_AF-A0A840QBH0-F1
#
_entry.id   AF-A0A840QBH0-F1
#
_cell.length_a   1.000
_cell.length_b   1.000
_cell.length_c   1.000
_cell.angle_alpha   90.00
_cell.angle_beta   90.00
_cell.angle_gamma   90.00
#
_symmetry.space_group_name_H-M   'P 1'
#
loop_
_entity.id
_entity.type
_entity.pdbx_description
1 polymer ?
#
loop_
_entity_poly.entity_id
_entity_poly.type
_entity_poly.pdbx_seq_one_letter_code
_entity_poly.pdbx_strand_id
1 'polypeptide(L)'
;MTGAAGVVAAGDAANWYNPLYERFMRVEHWTNAIEQGTYAARRPLGTHDPDGFASAPYFWSDQYGMLLQSVGSTAGYDEIEILVRDGEKLLVAYARHGRLICVAGLHAGTAVMSYRCLVSAQATMDTVRAKEHETAEAVRP
;
A
#
# COMPACT_ATOMS: atom_id res chain seq x y z
N MET A 1 16.32 -0.71 -7.01
CA MET A 1 17.28 -0.40 -5.92
C MET A 1 18.70 -0.72 -6.38
N THR A 2 19.29 0.16 -7.18
CA THR A 2 20.68 0.03 -7.66
C THR A 2 21.25 1.42 -7.88
N GLY A 3 22.48 1.64 -7.41
CA GLY A 3 23.29 2.81 -7.73
C GLY A 3 24.40 2.42 -8.70
N ALA A 4 25.65 2.76 -8.36
CA ALA A 4 26.83 2.24 -9.05
C ALA A 4 26.94 0.70 -8.92
N ALA A 5 27.77 0.07 -9.77
CA ALA A 5 28.01 -1.37 -9.71
C ALA A 5 28.44 -1.81 -8.30
N GLY A 6 27.76 -2.81 -7.74
CA GLY A 6 27.99 -3.28 -6.37
C GLY A 6 27.41 -2.41 -5.26
N VAL A 7 26.74 -1.30 -5.58
CA VAL A 7 26.15 -0.37 -4.61
C VAL A 7 24.61 -0.46 -4.64
N VAL A 8 24.02 -0.64 -3.46
CA VAL A 8 22.57 -0.67 -3.26
C VAL A 8 22.11 0.53 -2.44
N ALA A 9 20.92 1.04 -2.75
CA ALA A 9 20.25 2.09 -1.99
C ALA A 9 18.91 1.55 -1.48
N ALA A 10 18.54 1.92 -0.25
CA ALA A 10 17.30 1.54 0.42
C ALA A 10 16.80 2.69 1.33
N GLY A 11 15.50 2.70 1.61
CA GLY A 11 14.85 3.69 2.46
C GLY A 11 14.59 5.02 1.74
N ASP A 12 14.51 6.11 2.51
CA ASP A 12 14.02 7.41 2.06
C ASP A 12 14.82 8.01 0.89
N ALA A 13 16.12 7.69 0.81
CA ALA A 13 17.01 8.12 -0.26
C ALA A 13 16.80 7.34 -1.58
N ALA A 14 16.09 6.22 -1.54
CA ALA A 14 15.91 5.37 -2.71
C ALA A 14 14.72 5.80 -3.56
N ASN A 15 15.00 6.11 -4.82
CA ASN A 15 14.00 6.14 -5.89
C ASN A 15 14.09 4.83 -6.68
N TRP A 16 13.04 4.03 -6.70
CA TRP A 16 13.04 2.74 -7.36
C TRP A 16 11.82 2.57 -8.25
N TYR A 17 11.98 1.83 -9.35
CA TYR A 17 10.84 1.36 -10.12
C TYR A 17 10.08 0.32 -9.29
N ASN A 18 8.85 0.64 -8.93
CA ASN A 18 7.96 -0.27 -8.24
C ASN A 18 7.07 -0.96 -9.29
N PRO A 19 7.30 -2.25 -9.61
CA PRO A 19 6.56 -2.92 -10.67
C PRO A 19 5.05 -3.02 -10.37
N LEU A 20 4.64 -2.97 -9.09
CA LEU A 20 3.23 -2.94 -8.69
C LEU A 20 2.49 -1.68 -9.17
N TYR A 21 3.20 -0.55 -9.35
CA TYR A 21 2.62 0.72 -9.77
C TYR A 21 3.13 1.19 -11.14
N GLU A 22 3.98 0.38 -11.77
CA GLU A 22 4.60 0.64 -13.07
C GLU A 22 5.25 2.04 -13.16
N ARG A 23 5.87 2.48 -12.07
CA ARG A 23 6.53 3.80 -12.00
C ARG A 23 7.67 3.84 -11.00
N PHE A 24 8.51 4.85 -11.16
CA PHE A 24 9.48 5.22 -10.14
C PHE A 24 8.77 5.85 -8.94
N MET A 25 9.14 5.39 -7.75
CA MET A 25 8.59 5.85 -6.48
C MET A 25 9.72 6.17 -5.51
N ARG A 26 9.48 7.19 -4.68
CA ARG A 26 10.25 7.51 -3.49
C ARG A 26 9.27 7.57 -2.33
N VAL A 27 9.53 6.79 -1.28
CA VAL A 27 8.59 6.56 -0.18
C VAL A 27 9.33 6.72 1.14
N GLU A 28 8.95 7.75 1.88
CA GLU A 28 9.53 8.13 3.18
C GLU A 28 8.68 7.52 4.31
N HIS A 29 8.62 6.20 4.35
CA HIS A 29 7.84 5.46 5.36
C HIS A 29 8.73 4.46 6.07
N TRP A 30 8.56 4.36 7.39
CA TRP A 30 9.35 3.46 8.23
C TRP A 30 9.26 1.99 7.77
N THR A 31 8.06 1.52 7.39
CA THR A 31 7.85 0.18 6.83
C THR A 31 8.57 -0.02 5.51
N ASN A 32 8.52 0.97 4.61
CA ASN A 32 9.23 0.91 3.33
C ASN A 32 10.75 0.80 3.54
N ALA A 33 11.32 1.53 4.51
CA ALA A 33 12.74 1.44 4.83
C ALA A 33 13.16 0.03 5.28
N ILE A 34 12.34 -0.61 6.12
CA ILE A 34 12.58 -1.99 6.58
C ILE A 34 12.47 -3.00 5.43
N GLU A 35 11.41 -2.91 4.64
CA GLU A 35 11.17 -3.82 3.52
C GLU A 35 12.27 -3.69 2.45
N GLN A 36 12.66 -2.45 2.12
CA GLN A 36 13.77 -2.20 1.19
C GLN A 36 15.11 -2.67 1.74
N GLY A 37 15.40 -2.43 3.03
CA GLY A 37 16.62 -2.93 3.66
C GLY A 37 16.71 -4.47 3.60
N THR A 38 15.59 -5.14 3.88
CA THR A 38 15.48 -6.61 3.78
C THR A 38 15.73 -7.10 2.36
N TYR A 39 15.13 -6.47 1.36
CA TYR A 39 15.35 -6.83 -0.04
C TYR A 39 16.78 -6.52 -0.49
N ALA A 40 17.35 -5.37 -0.09
CA ALA A 40 18.70 -4.97 -0.45
C ALA A 40 19.75 -5.95 0.09
N ALA A 41 19.55 -6.48 1.30
CA ALA A 41 20.43 -7.50 1.89
C ALA A 41 20.48 -8.82 1.09
N ARG A 42 19.45 -9.14 0.30
CA ARG A 42 19.40 -10.35 -0.55
C ARG A 42 20.21 -10.21 -1.84
N ARG A 43 20.52 -8.99 -2.28
CA ARG A 43 21.30 -8.75 -3.51
C ARG A 43 22.69 -9.37 -3.49
N PRO A 44 23.56 -9.12 -2.49
CA PRO A 44 24.88 -9.75 -2.43
C PRO A 44 24.81 -11.28 -2.28
N LEU A 45 23.70 -11.81 -1.78
CA LEU A 45 23.48 -13.25 -1.63
C LEU A 45 22.97 -13.93 -2.91
N GLY A 46 22.63 -13.16 -3.95
CA GLY A 46 22.04 -13.71 -5.18
C GLY A 46 20.62 -14.27 -5.01
N THR A 47 19.93 -13.94 -3.91
CA THR A 47 18.59 -14.47 -3.56
C THR A 47 17.49 -13.41 -3.62
N HIS A 48 17.75 -12.31 -4.32
CA HIS A 48 16.77 -11.25 -4.53
C HIS A 48 15.83 -11.62 -5.68
N ASP A 49 14.62 -11.05 -5.66
CA ASP A 49 13.66 -11.20 -6.76
C ASP A 49 14.21 -10.50 -8.01
N PRO A 50 14.36 -11.21 -9.16
CA PRO A 50 14.83 -10.61 -10.41
C PRO A 50 13.88 -9.53 -10.95
N ASP A 51 12.58 -9.59 -10.62
CA ASP A 51 11.57 -8.64 -11.09
C ASP A 51 11.62 -7.30 -10.32
N GLY A 52 12.45 -7.22 -9.27
CA GLY A 52 12.65 -6.02 -8.48
C GLY A 52 11.91 -6.03 -7.14
N PHE A 53 11.95 -4.90 -6.45
CA PHE A 53 11.26 -4.74 -5.18
C PHE A 53 9.86 -4.17 -5.41
N ALA A 54 8.85 -5.04 -5.29
CA ALA A 54 7.44 -4.68 -5.32
C ALA A 54 6.91 -4.54 -3.89
N SER A 55 6.27 -3.41 -3.57
CA SER A 55 5.58 -3.24 -2.30
C SER A 55 4.42 -2.26 -2.44
N ALA A 56 3.34 -2.51 -1.70
CA ALA A 56 2.28 -1.53 -1.46
C ALA A 56 2.67 -0.68 -0.23
N PRO A 57 3.03 0.61 -0.43
CA PRO A 57 3.48 1.46 0.67
C PRO A 57 2.44 1.51 1.79
N TYR A 58 2.89 1.48 3.05
CA TYR A 58 1.98 1.61 4.18
C TYR A 58 2.44 2.73 5.09
N PHE A 59 1.51 3.57 5.51
CA PHE A 59 1.74 4.56 6.54
C PHE A 59 0.53 4.72 7.44
N TRP A 60 0.78 5.33 8.59
CA TRP A 60 -0.23 5.76 9.53
C TRP A 60 0.15 7.13 10.08
N SER A 61 -0.85 7.88 10.52
CA SER A 61 -0.68 9.16 11.20
C SER A 61 -1.75 9.29 12.28
N ASP A 62 -1.35 9.79 13.44
CA ASP A 62 -2.27 10.28 14.46
C ASP A 62 -2.21 11.81 14.42
N GLN A 63 -3.32 12.44 14.09
CA GLN A 63 -3.43 13.89 14.04
C GLN A 63 -4.62 14.34 14.87
N TYR A 64 -4.37 14.95 16.02
CA TYR A 64 -5.43 15.45 16.91
C TYR A 64 -6.46 14.37 17.31
N GLY A 65 -6.00 13.13 17.52
CA GLY A 65 -6.86 12.00 17.85
C GLY A 65 -7.52 11.33 16.63
N MET A 66 -7.27 11.83 15.42
CA MET A 66 -7.68 11.18 14.17
C MET A 66 -6.64 10.17 13.73
N LEU A 67 -6.98 8.88 13.78
CA LEU A 67 -6.10 7.81 13.29
C LEU A 67 -6.33 7.58 11.80
N LEU A 68 -5.40 8.09 10.98
CA LEU A 68 -5.36 7.87 9.53
C LEU A 68 -4.41 6.72 9.20
N GLN A 69 -4.84 5.79 8.37
CA GLN A 69 -4.01 4.69 7.85
C GLN A 69 -4.22 4.53 6.34
N SER A 70 -3.18 4.11 5.65
CA SER A 70 -3.23 3.87 4.21
C SER A 70 -2.32 2.71 3.83
N VAL A 71 -2.81 1.83 2.97
CA VAL A 71 -2.02 0.81 2.27
C VAL A 71 -2.18 0.99 0.77
N GLY A 72 -1.05 1.20 0.10
CA GLY A 72 -0.94 1.51 -1.32
C GLY A 72 -0.64 2.98 -1.60
N SER A 73 -0.87 3.41 -2.83
CA SER A 73 -0.62 4.79 -3.26
C SER A 73 -1.82 5.33 -4.01
N THR A 74 -2.31 6.50 -3.59
CA THR A 74 -3.42 7.18 -4.25
C THR A 74 -3.00 7.80 -5.58
N ALA A 75 -1.73 8.13 -5.79
CA ALA A 75 -1.32 8.86 -6.97
C ALA A 75 -1.65 8.11 -8.27
N GLY A 76 -2.42 8.75 -9.15
CA GLY A 76 -2.86 8.19 -10.44
C GLY A 76 -4.19 7.45 -10.40
N TYR A 77 -4.96 7.52 -9.30
CA TYR A 77 -6.33 6.98 -9.27
C TYR A 77 -7.21 7.66 -10.34
N ASP A 78 -8.17 6.91 -10.88
CA ASP A 78 -9.27 7.41 -11.73
C ASP A 78 -10.66 7.06 -11.17
N GLU A 79 -10.73 6.21 -10.14
CA GLU A 79 -11.94 5.78 -9.46
C GLU A 79 -11.74 5.83 -7.93
N ILE A 80 -12.78 6.26 -7.21
CA ILE A 80 -12.84 6.27 -5.74
C ILE A 80 -14.17 5.67 -5.30
N GLU A 81 -14.13 4.82 -4.27
CA GLU A 81 -15.33 4.23 -3.67
C GLU A 81 -15.24 4.26 -2.14
N ILE A 82 -16.32 4.68 -1.48
CA ILE A 82 -16.42 4.63 -0.02
C ILE A 82 -16.94 3.24 0.35
N LEU A 83 -16.09 2.44 0.98
CA LEU A 83 -16.41 1.06 1.38
C LEU A 83 -17.12 1.00 2.73
N VAL A 84 -16.78 1.91 3.64
CA VAL A 84 -17.41 2.00 4.96
C VAL A 84 -17.52 3.45 5.36
N ARG A 85 -18.70 3.83 5.85
CA ARG A 85 -18.94 5.10 6.53
C ARG A 85 -19.88 4.85 7.69
N ASP A 86 -19.34 4.84 8.90
CA ASP A 86 -20.10 4.58 10.12
C ASP A 86 -19.51 5.36 11.30
N GLY A 87 -20.28 6.32 11.83
CA GLY A 87 -19.81 7.24 12.86
C GLY A 87 -18.50 7.95 12.46
N GLU A 88 -17.45 7.76 13.25
CA GLU A 88 -16.11 8.32 13.01
C GLU A 88 -15.22 7.43 12.11
N LYS A 89 -15.71 6.26 11.69
CA LYS A 89 -14.98 5.33 10.85
C LYS A 89 -15.25 5.62 9.38
N LEU A 90 -14.17 5.68 8.60
CA LEU A 90 -14.22 5.82 7.15
C LEU A 90 -13.25 4.83 6.51
N LEU A 91 -13.66 4.18 5.43
CA LEU A 91 -12.79 3.36 4.59
C LEU A 91 -13.05 3.71 3.12
N VAL A 92 -11.98 4.00 2.39
CA VAL A 92 -12.04 4.46 1.00
C VAL A 92 -11.08 3.63 0.15
N ALA A 93 -11.59 3.06 -0.93
CA ALA A 93 -10.80 2.44 -1.99
C ALA A 93 -10.48 3.46 -3.08
N TYR A 94 -9.26 3.41 -3.58
CA TYR A 94 -8.82 4.11 -4.78
C TYR A 94 -8.43 3.08 -5.82
N ALA A 95 -8.96 3.24 -7.02
CA ALA A 95 -8.69 2.39 -8.15
C ALA A 95 -8.11 3.17 -9.32
N ARG A 96 -7.41 2.42 -10.17
CA ARG A 96 -6.95 2.87 -11.47
C ARG A 96 -7.31 1.80 -12.48
N HIS A 97 -8.03 2.17 -13.54
CA HIS A 97 -8.44 1.24 -14.60
C HIS A 97 -9.17 -0.01 -14.04
N GLY A 98 -10.04 0.19 -13.05
CA GLY A 98 -10.81 -0.87 -12.39
C GLY A 98 -10.01 -1.81 -11.46
N ARG A 99 -8.74 -1.49 -11.18
CA ARG A 99 -7.88 -2.24 -10.25
C ARG A 99 -7.60 -1.43 -8.99
N LEU A 100 -7.68 -2.07 -7.83
CA LEU A 100 -7.39 -1.45 -6.54
C LEU A 100 -5.90 -1.09 -6.42
N ILE A 101 -5.61 0.18 -6.15
CA ILE A 101 -4.23 0.68 -5.96
C ILE A 101 -3.97 1.23 -4.55
N CYS A 102 -5.03 1.53 -3.80
CA CYS A 102 -4.91 2.01 -2.42
C CYS A 102 -6.19 1.78 -1.63
N VAL A 103 -6.05 1.51 -0.34
CA VAL A 103 -7.12 1.67 0.63
C VAL A 103 -6.63 2.59 1.74
N ALA A 104 -7.39 3.64 2.02
CA ALA A 104 -7.15 4.54 3.13
C ALA A 104 -8.34 4.54 4.08
N GLY A 105 -8.11 4.77 5.36
CA GLY A 105 -9.16 4.79 6.35
C GLY A 105 -8.88 5.70 7.54
N LEU A 106 -9.96 6.15 8.15
CA LEU A 106 -10.00 6.92 9.39
C LEU A 106 -10.62 6.03 10.47
N HIS A 107 -9.97 5.87 11.61
CA HIS A 107 -10.40 5.00 12.72
C HIS A 107 -10.74 3.55 12.30
N ALA A 108 -10.14 3.08 11.20
CA ALA A 108 -10.47 1.82 10.55
C ALA A 108 -9.24 0.96 10.24
N GLY A 109 -8.20 1.02 11.09
CA GLY A 109 -6.90 0.41 10.84
C GLY A 109 -6.91 -1.08 10.51
N THR A 110 -7.64 -1.87 11.30
CA THR A 110 -7.80 -3.31 11.05
C THR A 110 -8.45 -3.57 9.69
N ALA A 111 -9.45 -2.75 9.33
CA ALA A 111 -10.11 -2.85 8.03
C ALA A 111 -9.12 -2.51 6.91
N VAL A 112 -8.40 -1.38 6.98
CA VAL A 112 -7.34 -0.99 6.01
C VAL A 112 -6.37 -2.15 5.78
N MET A 113 -5.85 -2.73 6.86
CA MET A 113 -4.87 -3.81 6.76
C MET A 113 -5.42 -5.10 6.18
N SER A 114 -6.72 -5.37 6.34
CA SER A 114 -7.39 -6.53 5.72
C SER A 114 -7.43 -6.47 4.19
N TYR A 115 -7.22 -5.29 3.58
CA TYR A 115 -7.16 -5.09 2.13
C TYR A 115 -5.74 -5.14 1.57
N ARG A 116 -4.69 -5.26 2.41
CA ARG A 116 -3.29 -5.26 1.95
C ARG A 116 -3.05 -6.28 0.83
N CYS A 117 -3.52 -7.51 0.98
CA CYS A 117 -3.34 -8.54 -0.04
C CYS A 117 -4.05 -8.19 -1.35
N LEU A 118 -5.23 -7.57 -1.28
CA LEU A 118 -5.96 -7.12 -2.48
C LEU A 118 -5.25 -5.97 -3.18
N VAL A 119 -4.67 -5.02 -2.43
CA VAL A 119 -3.85 -3.94 -2.99
C VAL A 119 -2.60 -4.50 -3.65
N SER A 120 -1.88 -5.41 -2.98
CA SER A 120 -0.68 -6.05 -3.54
C SER A 120 -0.98 -6.90 -4.79
N ALA A 121 -2.18 -7.48 -4.88
CA ALA A 121 -2.63 -8.24 -6.04
C ALA A 121 -3.30 -7.39 -7.13
N GLN A 122 -3.43 -6.07 -6.91
CA GLN A 122 -4.24 -5.16 -7.72
C GLN A 122 -5.61 -5.75 -8.06
N ALA A 123 -6.34 -6.22 -7.04
CA ALA A 123 -7.62 -6.89 -7.23
C ALA A 123 -8.61 -6.02 -8.01
N THR A 124 -9.55 -6.66 -8.73
CA THR A 124 -10.61 -5.93 -9.44
C THR A 124 -11.55 -5.26 -8.45
N MET A 125 -12.16 -4.13 -8.83
CA MET A 125 -13.15 -3.47 -7.97
C MET A 125 -14.36 -4.35 -7.65
N ASP A 126 -14.72 -5.30 -8.51
CA ASP A 126 -15.77 -6.28 -8.19
C ASP A 126 -15.37 -7.18 -7.00
N THR A 127 -14.09 -7.58 -6.92
CA THR A 127 -13.55 -8.34 -5.77
C THR A 127 -13.55 -7.47 -4.51
N VAL A 128 -13.25 -6.18 -4.65
CA VAL A 128 -13.28 -5.21 -3.54
C VAL A 128 -14.69 -5.05 -2.99
N ARG A 129 -15.68 -4.84 -3.86
CA ARG A 129 -17.11 -4.73 -3.49
C ARG A 129 -17.66 -6.00 -2.86
N ALA A 130 -17.21 -7.17 -3.29
CA ALA A 130 -17.57 -8.43 -2.63
C ALA A 130 -17.07 -8.48 -1.18
N LYS A 131 -15.81 -8.08 -0.93
CA LYS A 131 -15.21 -8.01 0.41
C LYS A 131 -15.79 -6.86 1.26
N GLU A 132 -16.22 -5.77 0.63
CA GLU A 132 -16.84 -4.62 1.30
C GLU A 132 -18.03 -5.07 2.14
N HIS A 133 -18.92 -5.90 1.59
CA HIS A 133 -20.09 -6.40 2.30
C HIS A 133 -19.71 -7.07 3.63
N GLU A 134 -18.69 -7.94 3.62
CA GLU A 134 -18.17 -8.60 4.84
C GLU A 134 -17.55 -7.58 5.81
N THR A 135 -16.84 -6.59 5.27
CA THR A 135 -16.17 -5.55 6.06
C THR A 135 -17.17 -4.64 6.75
N ALA A 136 -18.23 -4.23 6.05
CA ALA A 136 -19.27 -3.36 6.55
C ALA A 136 -20.10 -4.02 7.66
N GLU A 137 -20.24 -5.35 7.66
CA GLU A 137 -20.86 -6.09 8.77
C GLU A 137 -19.93 -6.14 10.00
N ALA A 138 -18.64 -6.42 9.80
CA ALA A 138 -17.67 -6.54 10.89
C ALA A 138 -17.34 -5.22 11.59
N VAL A 139 -17.56 -4.07 10.93
CA VAL A 139 -17.24 -2.74 11.46
C VAL A 139 -18.38 -2.12 12.28
N ARG A 140 -19.61 -2.63 12.14
CA ARG A 140 -20.76 -2.19 12.93
C ARG A 140 -20.54 -2.44 14.43
N PRO A 141 -21.02 -1.53 15.30
CA PRO A 141 -20.87 -1.64 16.75
C PRO A 141 -21.61 -2.83 17.35
#